data_AF-A0A1D2QE62-F1
#
_entry.id   AF-A0A1D2QE62-F1
#
_cell.length_a   1.000
_cell.length_b   1.000
_cell.length_c   1.000
_cell.angle_alpha   90.00
_cell.angle_beta   90.00
_cell.angle_gamma   90.00
#
_symmetry.space_group_name_H-M   'P 1'
#
loop_
_entity.id
_entity.type
_entity.pdbx_description
1 polymer ?
#
loop_
_entity_poly.entity_id
_entity_poly.type
_entity_poly.pdbx_seq_one_letter_code
_entity_poly.pdbx_strand_id
1 'polypeptide(L)'
;MDINWRAVLTGFATAFVLGLLIVWLVPLTQLTTLVYAIPGLMGGVVAGYMVVGAGRGAIHGGLATIIGSVVLLIVWAIFGVLFAGLVPAIVGFSFGLFILLLAAIPGAIAGAVGGWVKDRRTTTREPARAEVR
;
A
#
# COMPACT_ATOMS: atom_id res chain seq x y z
N MET A 1 3.70 -19.96 -2.13
CA MET A 1 4.01 -18.59 -1.67
C MET A 1 3.26 -18.40 -0.37
N ASP A 2 3.96 -18.25 0.74
CA ASP A 2 3.30 -18.02 2.03
C ASP A 2 3.02 -16.53 2.18
N ILE A 3 1.74 -16.16 2.12
CA ILE A 3 1.30 -14.78 2.31
C ILE A 3 1.29 -14.48 3.81
N ASN A 4 2.16 -13.57 4.22
CA ASN A 4 2.13 -13.02 5.58
C ASN A 4 1.04 -11.95 5.67
N TRP A 5 -0.18 -12.37 6.03
CA TRP A 5 -1.33 -11.48 6.18
C TRP A 5 -1.08 -10.34 7.17
N ARG A 6 -0.25 -10.54 8.19
CA ARG A 6 0.11 -9.46 9.13
C ARG A 6 0.88 -8.35 8.43
N ALA A 7 1.78 -8.68 7.51
CA ALA A 7 2.51 -7.68 6.71
C ALA A 7 1.56 -6.90 5.79
N VAL A 8 0.60 -7.58 5.17
CA VAL A 8 -0.37 -6.96 4.29
C VAL A 8 -1.30 -6.00 5.06
N LEU A 9 -1.86 -6.47 6.18
CA LEU A 9 -2.77 -5.69 7.03
C LEU A 9 -2.09 -4.47 7.66
N THR A 10 -0.84 -4.60 8.09
CA THR A 10 -0.07 -3.48 8.67
C THR A 10 0.32 -2.45 7.62
N GLY A 11 0.70 -2.88 6.42
CA GLY A 11 0.92 -1.97 5.28
C GLY A 11 -0.35 -1.20 4.93
N PHE A 12 -1.49 -1.89 4.81
CA PHE A 12 -2.80 -1.25 4.62
C PHE A 12 -3.14 -0.27 5.74
N ALA A 13 -3.03 -0.69 7.00
CA ALA A 13 -3.34 0.18 8.15
C ALA A 13 -2.46 1.43 8.16
N THR A 14 -1.18 1.30 7.81
CA THR A 14 -0.27 2.43 7.70
C THR A 14 -0.69 3.40 6.60
N ALA A 15 -1.02 2.88 5.41
CA ALA A 15 -1.54 3.70 4.31
C ALA A 15 -2.86 4.39 4.69
N PHE A 16 -3.76 3.68 5.37
CA PHE A 16 -5.05 4.23 5.77
C PHE A 16 -4.89 5.39 6.76
N VAL A 17 -4.11 5.19 7.82
CA VAL A 17 -3.84 6.23 8.82
C VAL A 17 -3.14 7.44 8.19
N LEU A 18 -2.11 7.21 7.36
CA LEU A 18 -1.44 8.30 6.64
C LEU A 18 -2.38 9.04 5.69
N GLY A 19 -3.27 8.32 5.00
CA GLY A 19 -4.29 8.91 4.13
C GLY A 19 -5.21 9.85 4.89
N LEU A 20 -5.71 9.43 6.05
CA LEU A 20 -6.53 10.27 6.91
C LEU A 20 -5.76 11.50 7.41
N LEU A 21 -4.51 11.32 7.82
CA LEU A 21 -3.67 12.44 8.26
C LEU A 21 -3.42 13.44 7.14
N ILE A 22 -3.13 12.99 5.91
CA ILE A 22 -2.92 13.89 4.76
C ILE A 22 -4.19 14.68 4.44
N VAL A 23 -5.35 14.01 4.40
CA VAL A 23 -6.64 14.68 4.15
C VAL A 23 -6.96 15.71 5.23
N TRP A 24 -6.55 15.46 6.47
CA TRP A 24 -6.78 16.38 7.59
C TRP A 24 -5.78 17.55 7.65
N LEU A 25 -4.51 17.30 7.32
CA LEU A 25 -3.41 18.27 7.48
C LEU A 25 -3.15 19.10 6.23
N VAL A 26 -3.40 18.57 5.04
CA VAL A 26 -3.04 19.23 3.78
C VAL A 26 -4.29 19.85 3.15
N PRO A 27 -4.31 21.19 2.94
CA PRO A 27 -5.41 21.84 2.24
C PRO A 27 -5.64 21.24 0.85
N LEU A 28 -6.91 21.08 0.46
CA LEU A 28 -7.29 20.53 -0.85
C LEU A 28 -6.63 21.26 -2.03
N THR A 29 -6.36 22.56 -1.89
CA THR A 29 -5.69 23.40 -2.90
C THR A 29 -4.21 23.11 -3.09
N GLN A 30 -3.59 22.38 -2.14
CA GLN A 30 -2.16 22.03 -2.14
C GLN A 30 -1.93 20.53 -2.39
N LEU A 31 -3.00 19.75 -2.56
CA LEU A 31 -2.91 18.32 -2.79
C LEU A 31 -2.47 18.03 -4.24
N THR A 32 -1.21 17.65 -4.38
CA THR A 32 -0.67 17.14 -5.65
C THR A 32 -0.84 15.62 -5.74
N THR A 33 -0.80 15.07 -6.96
CA THR A 33 -0.82 13.62 -7.19
C THR A 33 0.25 12.88 -6.39
N LEU A 34 1.41 13.51 -6.20
CA LEU A 34 2.52 12.93 -5.43
C LEU A 34 2.14 12.81 -3.94
N VAL A 35 1.49 13.82 -3.37
CA VAL A 35 1.06 13.81 -1.97
C VAL A 35 0.03 12.70 -1.73
N TYR A 36 -0.90 12.49 -2.67
CA TYR A 36 -1.85 11.38 -2.59
C TYR A 36 -1.20 10.00 -2.75
N ALA A 37 -0.05 9.90 -3.40
CA ALA A 37 0.67 8.64 -3.55
C ALA A 37 1.43 8.22 -2.27
N ILE A 38 1.78 9.18 -1.39
CA ILE A 38 2.60 8.92 -0.19
C ILE A 38 2.01 7.80 0.68
N PRO A 39 0.72 7.81 1.06
CA PRO A 39 0.18 6.77 1.95
C PRO A 39 0.30 5.37 1.34
N GLY A 40 -0.05 5.22 0.06
CA GLY A 40 0.05 3.95 -0.66
C GLY A 40 1.49 3.45 -0.77
N LEU A 41 2.42 4.34 -1.11
CA LEU A 41 3.84 4.02 -1.15
C LEU A 41 4.36 3.59 0.22
N MET A 42 4.05 4.34 1.27
CA MET A 42 4.48 4.02 2.64
C MET A 42 3.89 2.70 3.13
N GLY A 43 2.61 2.43 2.84
CA GLY A 43 1.99 1.15 3.13
C GLY A 43 2.65 -0.01 2.40
N GLY A 44 2.99 0.18 1.12
CA GLY A 44 3.76 -0.77 0.33
C GLY A 44 5.13 -1.06 0.93
N VAL A 45 5.91 -0.01 1.26
CA VAL A 45 7.22 -0.15 1.93
C VAL A 45 7.09 -0.90 3.25
N VAL A 46 6.12 -0.57 4.09
CA VAL A 46 5.92 -1.21 5.40
C VAL A 46 5.58 -2.69 5.24
N ALA A 47 4.65 -3.03 4.34
CA ALA A 47 4.32 -4.43 4.04
C ALA A 47 5.56 -5.20 3.53
N GLY A 48 6.33 -4.57 2.64
CA GLY A 48 7.57 -5.13 2.11
C GLY A 48 8.63 -5.35 3.19
N TYR A 49 8.84 -4.37 4.06
CA TYR A 49 9.81 -4.43 5.15
C TYR A 49 9.44 -5.46 6.23
N MET A 50 8.20 -5.94 6.27
CA MET A 50 7.86 -7.02 7.19
C MET A 50 8.28 -8.40 6.69
N VAL A 51 8.64 -8.53 5.42
CA VAL A 51 9.15 -9.78 4.82
C VAL A 51 10.60 -9.62 4.34
N VAL A 52 11.29 -10.74 4.13
CA VAL A 52 12.70 -10.74 3.69
C VAL A 52 12.78 -10.96 2.18
N GLY A 53 13.50 -10.09 1.47
CA GLY A 53 13.78 -10.21 0.04
C GLY A 53 12.81 -9.42 -0.85
N ALA A 54 13.34 -8.87 -1.94
CA ALA A 54 12.63 -7.95 -2.84
C ALA A 54 11.39 -8.58 -3.48
N GLY A 55 11.50 -9.81 -3.99
CA GLY A 55 10.37 -10.48 -4.66
C GLY A 55 9.18 -10.73 -3.74
N ARG A 56 9.44 -11.20 -2.51
CA ARG A 56 8.38 -11.35 -1.50
C ARG A 56 7.83 -9.99 -1.09
N GLY A 57 8.69 -8.99 -0.91
CA GLY A 57 8.27 -7.63 -0.59
C GLY A 57 7.32 -7.05 -1.63
N ALA A 58 7.61 -7.26 -2.92
CA ALA A 58 6.77 -6.78 -4.02
C ALA A 58 5.35 -7.34 -3.98
N ILE A 59 5.24 -8.65 -3.73
CA ILE A 59 3.94 -9.33 -3.63
C ILE A 59 3.12 -8.78 -2.47
N HIS A 60 3.74 -8.60 -1.30
CA HIS A 60 3.03 -8.12 -0.10
C HIS A 60 2.65 -6.64 -0.21
N GLY A 61 3.52 -5.79 -0.77
CA GLY A 61 3.22 -4.38 -1.01
C GLY A 61 2.13 -4.18 -2.06
N GLY A 62 2.17 -4.96 -3.14
CA GLY A 62 1.10 -4.99 -4.14
C GLY A 62 -0.25 -5.43 -3.55
N LEU A 63 -0.26 -6.53 -2.79
CA LEU A 63 -1.45 -7.03 -2.08
C LEU A 63 -2.02 -6.01 -1.09
N ALA A 64 -1.17 -5.35 -0.29
CA ALA A 64 -1.60 -4.32 0.66
C ALA A 64 -2.31 -3.17 -0.07
N THR A 65 -1.79 -2.78 -1.23
CA THR A 65 -2.34 -1.69 -2.04
C THR A 65 -3.63 -2.09 -2.75
N ILE A 66 -3.72 -3.31 -3.28
CA ILE A 66 -4.94 -3.86 -3.88
C ILE A 66 -6.05 -3.91 -2.83
N ILE A 67 -5.78 -4.48 -1.66
CA ILE A 67 -6.79 -4.61 -0.60
C ILE A 67 -7.24 -3.23 -0.12
N GLY A 68 -6.31 -2.31 0.11
CA GLY A 68 -6.67 -0.93 0.48
C GLY A 68 -7.53 -0.25 -0.58
N SER A 69 -7.17 -0.41 -1.85
CA SER A 69 -7.95 0.13 -2.98
C SER A 69 -9.34 -0.50 -3.08
N VAL A 70 -9.49 -1.81 -2.85
CA VAL A 70 -10.80 -2.48 -2.83
C VAL A 70 -11.68 -1.90 -1.73
N VAL A 71 -11.14 -1.77 -0.51
CA VAL A 71 -11.88 -1.21 0.63
C VAL A 71 -12.34 0.21 0.33
N LEU A 72 -11.44 1.06 -0.19
CA LEU A 72 -11.77 2.44 -0.57
C LEU A 72 -12.80 2.50 -1.71
N LEU A 73 -12.70 1.61 -2.70
CA LEU A 73 -13.63 1.55 -3.81
C LEU A 73 -15.03 1.14 -3.36
N ILE A 74 -15.14 0.20 -2.42
CA ILE A 74 -16.43 -0.21 -1.83
C ILE A 74 -17.06 0.96 -1.07
N VAL A 75 -16.28 1.64 -0.22
CA VAL A 75 -16.75 2.82 0.50
C VAL A 75 -17.20 3.89 -0.50
N TRP A 76 -16.37 4.20 -1.48
CA TRP A 76 -16.70 5.17 -2.52
C TRP A 76 -17.97 4.78 -3.29
N ALA A 77 -18.17 3.51 -3.63
CA ALA A 77 -19.36 3.05 -4.34
C ALA A 77 -20.63 3.21 -3.50
N ILE A 78 -20.59 2.88 -2.21
CA ILE A 78 -21.72 3.06 -1.29
C ILE A 78 -22.09 4.55 -1.21
N PHE A 79 -21.11 5.43 -0.97
CA PHE A 79 -21.35 6.86 -0.91
C PHE A 79 -21.78 7.43 -2.27
N GLY A 80 -21.21 6.94 -3.37
CA GLY A 80 -21.58 7.32 -4.72
C GLY A 80 -23.06 7.02 -4.99
N VAL A 81 -23.54 5.84 -4.64
CA VAL A 81 -24.96 5.48 -4.78
C VAL A 81 -25.84 6.37 -3.89
N LEU A 82 -25.45 6.60 -2.64
CA LEU A 82 -26.25 7.36 -1.66
C LEU A 82 -26.35 8.86 -1.99
N PHE A 83 -25.28 9.47 -2.52
CA PHE A 83 -25.18 10.93 -2.65
C PHE A 83 -25.09 11.43 -4.10
N ALA A 84 -24.53 10.65 -5.02
CA ALA A 84 -24.38 11.04 -6.43
C ALA A 84 -25.38 10.33 -7.36
N GLY A 85 -26.05 9.28 -6.87
CA GLY A 85 -26.98 8.46 -7.64
C GLY A 85 -26.32 7.30 -8.38
N LEU A 86 -27.16 6.43 -8.94
CA LEU A 86 -26.73 5.13 -9.46
C LEU A 86 -25.79 5.23 -10.67
N VAL A 87 -26.08 6.11 -11.63
CA VAL A 87 -25.31 6.21 -12.88
C VAL A 87 -23.88 6.69 -12.62
N PRO A 88 -23.62 7.80 -11.90
CA PRO A 88 -22.26 8.21 -11.55
C PRO A 88 -21.51 7.17 -10.71
N ALA A 89 -22.21 6.47 -9.81
CA ALA A 89 -21.62 5.42 -8.99
C ALA A 89 -21.12 4.23 -9.84
N ILE A 90 -21.91 3.75 -10.81
CA ILE A 90 -21.51 2.64 -11.69
C ILE A 90 -20.32 3.05 -12.57
N VAL A 91 -20.35 4.25 -13.14
CA VAL A 91 -19.27 4.76 -14.00
C VAL A 91 -17.97 4.86 -13.20
N GLY A 92 -18.00 5.52 -12.04
CA GLY A 92 -16.80 5.68 -11.23
C GLY A 92 -16.33 4.37 -10.58
N PHE A 93 -17.22 3.43 -10.29
CA PHE A 93 -16.83 2.08 -9.84
C PHE A 93 -16.07 1.33 -10.94
N SER A 94 -16.58 1.37 -12.16
CA SER A 94 -15.94 0.73 -13.32
C SER A 94 -14.56 1.32 -13.60
N PHE A 95 -14.45 2.66 -13.54
CA PHE A 95 -13.17 3.34 -13.67
C PHE A 95 -12.24 3.03 -12.49
N GLY A 96 -12.78 2.97 -11.27
CA GLY A 96 -12.05 2.63 -10.06
C GLY A 96 -11.43 1.23 -10.11
N LEU A 97 -12.12 0.24 -10.68
CA LEU A 97 -11.56 -1.09 -10.92
C LEU A 97 -10.34 -1.06 -11.84
N PHE A 98 -10.36 -0.22 -12.88
CA PHE A 98 -9.20 -0.04 -13.77
C PHE A 98 -8.03 0.61 -13.03
N ILE A 99 -8.28 1.69 -12.29
CA ILE A 99 -7.26 2.39 -11.49
C ILE A 99 -6.67 1.48 -10.41
N LEU A 100 -7.47 0.58 -9.83
CA LEU A 100 -7.02 -0.37 -8.82
C LEU A 100 -5.89 -1.28 -9.33
N LEU A 101 -5.97 -1.74 -10.58
CA LEU A 101 -4.91 -2.54 -11.19
C LEU A 101 -3.61 -1.73 -11.35
N LEU A 102 -3.73 -0.47 -11.76
CA LEU A 102 -2.59 0.43 -11.91
C LEU A 102 -1.96 0.79 -10.56
N ALA A 103 -2.78 0.95 -9.51
CA ALA A 103 -2.34 1.27 -8.16
C ALA A 103 -1.48 0.16 -7.53
N ALA A 104 -1.66 -1.10 -7.96
CA ALA A 104 -0.85 -2.22 -7.48
C ALA A 104 0.64 -2.08 -7.86
N ILE A 105 0.95 -1.40 -8.98
CA ILE A 105 2.32 -1.25 -9.50
C ILE A 105 3.21 -0.46 -8.53
N PRO A 106 2.89 0.79 -8.15
CA PRO A 106 3.72 1.54 -7.20
C PRO A 106 3.77 0.87 -5.84
N GLY A 107 2.68 0.21 -5.40
CA GLY A 107 2.66 -0.57 -4.16
C GLY A 107 3.63 -1.75 -4.16
N ALA A 108 3.71 -2.47 -5.29
CA ALA A 108 4.65 -3.56 -5.47
C ALA A 108 6.10 -3.06 -5.54
N ILE A 109 6.36 -1.95 -6.23
CA ILE A 109 7.69 -1.34 -6.28
C ILE A 109 8.14 -0.92 -4.87
N ALA A 110 7.27 -0.21 -4.15
CA ALA A 110 7.52 0.20 -2.76
C ALA A 110 7.77 -1.01 -1.84
N GLY A 111 6.97 -2.07 -1.99
CA GLY A 111 7.14 -3.31 -1.25
C GLY A 111 8.46 -4.01 -1.58
N ALA A 112 8.88 -4.02 -2.85
CA ALA A 112 10.15 -4.59 -3.26
C ALA A 112 11.33 -3.87 -2.57
N VAL A 113 11.27 -2.54 -2.53
CA VAL A 113 12.26 -1.70 -1.83
C VAL A 113 12.27 -2.03 -0.35
N GLY A 114 11.11 -2.07 0.32
CA GLY A 114 11.01 -2.41 1.74
C GLY A 114 11.62 -3.78 2.07
N GLY A 115 11.30 -4.81 1.29
CA GLY A 115 11.81 -6.16 1.48
C GLY A 115 13.32 -6.27 1.23
N TRP A 116 13.84 -5.54 0.24
CA TRP A 116 15.27 -5.47 -0.05
C TRP A 116 16.07 -4.76 1.06
N VAL A 117 15.55 -3.66 1.60
CA VAL A 117 16.20 -2.94 2.72
C VAL A 117 16.32 -3.86 3.94
N LYS A 118 15.27 -4.65 4.25
CA LYS A 118 15.33 -5.62 5.35
C LYS A 118 16.34 -6.73 5.09
N ASP A 119 16.36 -7.26 3.87
CA ASP A 119 17.25 -8.35 3.46
C ASP A 119 18.72 -7.98 3.68
N ARG A 120 19.13 -6.77 3.25
CA ARG A 120 20.48 -6.26 3.50
C ARG A 120 20.83 -6.21 4.98
N ARG A 121 19.89 -5.81 5.84
CA ARG A 121 20.12 -5.72 7.29
C ARG A 121 20.24 -7.09 7.95
N THR A 122 19.56 -8.10 7.43
CA THR A 122 19.68 -9.48 7.95
C THR A 122 21.00 -10.11 7.53
N THR A 123 21.41 -9.96 6.27
CA THR A 123 22.69 -10.49 5.78
C THR A 123 23.90 -9.88 6.49
N THR A 124 23.89 -8.58 6.77
CA THR A 124 25.02 -7.92 7.49
C THR A 124 25.14 -8.35 8.96
N ARG A 125 24.09 -8.88 9.59
CA ARG A 125 24.14 -9.33 11.00
C ARG A 125 24.63 -10.76 11.19
N GLU A 126 24.59 -11.57 10.14
CA GLU A 126 25.04 -12.95 10.16
C GLU A 126 26.58 -13.13 10.35
N PRO A 127 27.46 -12.33 9.72
CA PRO A 127 28.91 -12.44 9.95
C PRO A 127 29.33 -12.06 11.38
N ALA A 128 28.68 -11.08 12.00
CA ALA A 128 29.04 -10.61 13.35
C ALA A 128 28.70 -11.61 14.48
N ARG A 129 27.84 -12.60 14.23
CA ARG A 129 27.53 -13.66 15.21
C ARG A 129 28.44 -14.89 15.09
N ALA A 130 29.13 -15.05 13.96
CA ALA A 130 30.02 -16.18 13.73
C ALA A 130 31.40 -16.02 14.42
N GLU A 131 31.84 -14.79 14.69
CA GLU A 131 33.13 -14.51 15.37
C GLU A 131 33.07 -14.54 16.90
N VAL A 132 31.89 -14.72 17.50
CA VAL A 132 31.70 -14.67 18.98
C VAL A 132 31.42 -16.08 19.57
N ARG A 133 31.65 -17.15 18.81
CA ARG A 133 31.58 -18.54 19.28
C ARG A 133 32.92 -19.22 19.12
#